data_AF-A0A379B1J7-F1
#
_entry.id   AF-A0A379B1J7-F1
#
_cell.length_a   1.000
_cell.length_b   1.000
_cell.length_c   1.000
_cell.angle_alpha   90.00
_cell.angle_beta   90.00
_cell.angle_gamma   90.00
#
_symmetry.space_group_name_H-M   'P 1'
#
loop_
_entity.id
_entity.type
_entity.pdbx_description
1 polymer ?
#
loop_
_entity_poly.entity_id
_entity_poly.type
_entity_poly.pdbx_seq_one_letter_code
_entity_poly.pdbx_strand_id
1 'polypeptide(L)'
;MWASLHYEPPVSNMIRALKHLADLGMAQPLADLTMQNPPDRLSDECFDFVLPVPLSRERLLQRGFNQSESIVGLLAQRYGWQILPRHTVFRHHRPPQSTLKGGERRRNIKNAFEIRTPIPENCNILLIDDVFTTGATLDELAKTLKNRAQTESAAGRWHARQ
;
A
#
# COMPACT_ATOMS: atom_id res chain seq x y z
N MET A 1 9.88 6.46 -0.32
CA MET A 1 8.63 6.16 -1.02
C MET A 1 9.13 6.10 -2.41
N TRP A 2 8.90 4.95 -2.99
CA TRP A 2 9.40 4.58 -4.29
C TRP A 2 8.20 4.16 -5.11
N ALA A 3 8.14 4.58 -6.36
CA ALA A 3 7.21 4.05 -7.33
C ALA A 3 8.02 3.16 -8.27
N SER A 4 7.72 1.87 -8.29
CA SER A 4 8.30 0.98 -9.31
C SER A 4 7.74 1.27 -10.71
N LEU A 5 6.56 1.90 -10.79
CA LEU A 5 5.86 2.14 -12.05
C LEU A 5 5.16 3.51 -12.04
N HIS A 6 5.13 4.17 -13.20
CA HIS A 6 4.33 5.38 -13.40
C HIS A 6 2.87 5.02 -13.71
N TYR A 7 1.93 5.85 -13.23
CA TYR A 7 0.49 5.65 -13.46
C TYR A 7 0.05 6.15 -14.85
N GLU A 8 0.61 5.54 -15.89
CA GLU A 8 0.35 5.87 -17.29
C GLU A 8 0.05 4.58 -18.08
N PRO A 9 -0.60 4.65 -19.25
CA PRO A 9 -0.79 3.46 -20.08
C PRO A 9 0.56 2.81 -20.44
N PRO A 10 0.67 1.47 -20.43
CA PRO A 10 -0.41 0.50 -20.20
C PRO A 10 -0.72 0.22 -18.72
N VAL A 11 0.15 0.61 -17.78
CA VAL A 11 0.03 0.31 -16.34
C VAL A 11 -1.28 0.85 -15.74
N SER A 12 -1.67 2.07 -16.07
CA SER A 12 -2.92 2.66 -15.58
C SER A 12 -4.16 1.87 -16.03
N ASN A 13 -4.14 1.27 -17.22
CA ASN A 13 -5.22 0.42 -17.72
C ASN A 13 -5.27 -0.92 -16.97
N MET A 14 -4.10 -1.54 -16.73
CA MET A 14 -3.99 -2.79 -15.96
C MET A 14 -4.49 -2.59 -14.52
N ILE A 15 -4.09 -1.49 -13.88
CA ILE A 15 -4.55 -1.14 -12.53
C ILE A 15 -6.07 -0.89 -12.54
N ARG A 16 -6.61 -0.23 -13.56
CA ARG A 16 -8.07 -0.04 -13.68
C ARG A 16 -8.82 -1.36 -13.87
N ALA A 17 -8.33 -2.24 -14.74
CA ALA A 17 -8.90 -3.57 -14.94
C ALA A 17 -8.92 -4.36 -13.63
N LEU A 18 -7.80 -4.36 -12.90
CA LEU A 18 -7.74 -4.97 -11.57
C LEU A 18 -8.67 -4.28 -10.55
N LYS A 19 -8.76 -2.94 -10.53
CA LYS A 19 -9.55 -2.21 -9.52
C LYS A 19 -11.05 -2.22 -9.73
N HIS A 20 -11.50 -2.30 -10.98
CA HIS A 20 -12.87 -2.01 -11.37
C HIS A 20 -13.54 -3.14 -12.16
N LEU A 21 -12.76 -3.95 -12.88
CA LEU A 21 -13.27 -5.10 -13.64
C LEU A 21 -13.02 -6.44 -12.94
N ALA A 22 -12.39 -6.41 -11.76
CA ALA A 22 -12.02 -7.61 -11.00
C ALA A 22 -11.14 -8.59 -11.79
N ASP A 23 -10.38 -8.10 -12.76
CA ASP A 23 -9.45 -8.93 -13.54
C ASP A 23 -8.20 -9.24 -12.72
N LEU A 24 -8.26 -10.31 -11.93
CA LEU A 24 -7.14 -10.80 -11.12
C LEU A 24 -5.94 -11.26 -11.97
N GLY A 25 -6.14 -11.51 -13.27
CA GLY A 25 -5.08 -11.83 -14.20
C GLY A 25 -4.07 -10.69 -14.35
N MET A 26 -4.45 -9.45 -13.99
CA MET A 26 -3.55 -8.30 -13.99
C MET A 26 -2.59 -8.26 -12.79
N ALA A 27 -2.81 -9.04 -11.73
CA ALA A 27 -1.94 -9.03 -10.55
C ALA A 27 -0.52 -9.52 -10.88
N GLN A 28 -0.41 -10.62 -11.65
CA GLN A 28 0.86 -11.21 -12.06
C GLN A 28 1.73 -10.24 -12.90
N PRO A 29 1.26 -9.68 -14.03
CA PRO A 29 2.09 -8.78 -14.82
C PRO A 29 2.41 -7.47 -14.08
N LEU A 30 1.54 -6.99 -13.19
CA LEU A 30 1.88 -5.84 -12.33
C LEU A 30 2.99 -6.18 -11.33
N ALA A 31 2.97 -7.37 -10.73
CA ALA A 31 4.04 -7.83 -9.86
C ALA A 31 5.37 -8.03 -10.63
N ASP A 32 5.32 -8.59 -11.84
CA ASP A 32 6.48 -8.75 -12.73
C ASP A 32 7.14 -7.41 -13.05
N LEU A 33 6.34 -6.43 -13.49
CA LEU A 33 6.83 -5.10 -13.82
C LEU A 33 7.39 -4.38 -12.58
N THR A 34 6.77 -4.57 -11.42
CA THR A 34 7.27 -4.02 -10.14
C THR A 34 8.64 -4.60 -9.79
N MET A 35 8.86 -5.90 -10.00
CA MET A 35 10.14 -6.55 -9.73
C MET A 35 11.28 -6.13 -10.66
N GLN A 36 10.96 -5.68 -11.87
CA GLN A 36 11.96 -5.15 -12.79
C GLN A 36 12.45 -3.76 -12.37
N ASN A 37 11.72 -3.09 -11.47
CA ASN A 37 11.99 -1.72 -11.03
C ASN A 37 11.95 -1.61 -9.49
N PRO A 38 12.75 -2.40 -8.75
CA PRO A 38 12.80 -2.31 -7.30
C PRO A 38 13.44 -0.98 -6.87
N PRO A 39 13.18 -0.49 -5.65
CA PRO A 39 13.96 0.61 -5.07
C PRO A 39 15.42 0.18 -4.89
N ASP A 40 16.38 1.07 -5.19
CA ASP A 40 17.81 0.78 -5.07
C ASP A 40 18.19 0.25 -3.68
N ARG A 41 17.62 0.84 -2.63
CA ARG A 41 17.86 0.47 -1.23
C ARG A 41 17.17 -0.81 -0.76
N LEU A 42 16.35 -1.45 -1.61
CA LEU A 42 15.60 -2.64 -1.22
C LEU A 42 16.54 -3.79 -0.81
N SER A 43 17.73 -3.87 -1.42
CA SER A 43 18.77 -4.84 -1.07
C SER A 43 19.51 -4.51 0.23
N ASP A 44 19.55 -3.24 0.59
CA ASP A 44 20.36 -2.74 1.70
C ASP A 44 19.56 -2.66 3.01
N GLU A 45 18.23 -2.63 2.90
CA GLU A 45 17.30 -2.58 4.03
C GLU A 45 16.82 -3.99 4.42
N CYS A 46 16.85 -4.31 5.71
CA CYS A 46 16.27 -5.53 6.25
C CYS A 46 14.84 -5.26 6.74
N PHE A 47 13.87 -6.01 6.22
CA PHE A 47 12.47 -5.95 6.63
C PHE A 47 12.05 -7.27 7.27
N ASP A 48 11.48 -7.22 8.46
CA ASP A 48 10.91 -8.39 9.13
C ASP A 48 9.57 -8.78 8.50
N PHE A 49 8.78 -7.78 8.10
CA PHE A 49 7.46 -7.98 7.52
C PHE A 49 7.20 -7.09 6.32
N VAL A 50 6.31 -7.53 5.44
CA VAL A 50 5.64 -6.70 4.43
C VAL A 50 4.16 -6.56 4.76
N LEU A 51 3.61 -5.37 4.61
CA LEU A 51 2.20 -5.06 4.81
C LEU A 51 1.62 -4.43 3.53
N PRO A 52 0.76 -5.15 2.79
CA PRO A 52 -0.06 -4.51 1.77
C PRO A 52 -0.99 -3.50 2.45
N VAL A 53 -1.16 -2.31 1.85
CA VAL A 53 -2.06 -1.30 2.40
C VAL A 53 -3.46 -1.89 2.58
N PRO A 54 -4.01 -1.86 3.81
CA PRO A 54 -5.33 -2.40 4.07
C PRO A 54 -6.41 -1.63 3.32
N LEU A 55 -7.44 -2.36 2.91
CA LEU A 55 -8.62 -1.83 2.27
C LEU A 55 -9.77 -1.79 3.28
N SER A 56 -10.65 -0.78 3.21
CA SER A 56 -11.76 -0.71 4.17
C SER A 56 -12.75 -1.86 3.94
N ARG A 57 -13.46 -2.29 4.98
CA ARG A 57 -14.42 -3.42 4.91
C ARG A 57 -15.44 -3.26 3.78
N GLU A 58 -15.97 -2.06 3.62
CA GLU A 58 -16.98 -1.67 2.64
C GLU A 58 -16.43 -1.79 1.22
N ARG A 59 -15.20 -1.30 1.00
CA ARG A 59 -14.54 -1.48 -0.31
C ARG A 59 -14.21 -2.94 -0.56
N LEU A 60 -13.89 -3.72 0.47
CA LEU A 60 -13.55 -5.13 0.33
C LEU A 60 -14.79 -5.93 -0.03
N LEU A 61 -15.94 -5.63 0.59
CA LEU A 61 -17.23 -6.21 0.25
C LEU A 61 -17.69 -5.82 -1.16
N GLN A 62 -17.53 -4.54 -1.54
CA GLN A 62 -17.89 -4.07 -2.89
C GLN A 62 -17.09 -4.76 -3.99
N ARG A 63 -15.83 -5.05 -3.71
CA ARG A 63 -14.82 -5.45 -4.71
C ARG A 63 -14.49 -6.94 -4.68
N GLY A 64 -14.75 -7.62 -3.57
CA GLY A 64 -14.43 -9.03 -3.35
C GLY A 64 -12.97 -9.30 -2.93
N PHE A 65 -12.04 -8.37 -3.14
CA PHE A 65 -10.61 -8.55 -2.87
C PHE A 65 -9.87 -7.23 -2.62
N ASN A 66 -8.62 -7.34 -2.15
CA ASN A 66 -7.68 -6.23 -2.00
C ASN A 66 -6.56 -6.36 -3.06
N GLN A 67 -6.43 -5.36 -3.92
CA GLN A 67 -5.45 -5.31 -5.00
C GLN A 67 -4.02 -5.32 -4.47
N SER A 68 -3.75 -4.52 -3.46
CA SER A 68 -2.43 -4.45 -2.83
C SER A 68 -2.06 -5.82 -2.26
N GLU A 69 -2.99 -6.53 -1.59
CA GLU A 69 -2.75 -7.91 -1.14
C GLU A 69 -2.45 -8.86 -2.30
N SER A 70 -3.14 -8.73 -3.43
CA SER A 70 -2.97 -9.61 -4.59
C SER A 70 -1.58 -9.45 -5.21
N ILE A 71 -1.11 -8.21 -5.37
CA ILE A 71 0.22 -7.91 -5.92
C ILE A 71 1.31 -8.27 -4.90
N VAL A 72 1.14 -7.86 -3.64
CA VAL A 72 2.14 -8.10 -2.58
C VAL A 72 2.30 -9.58 -2.27
N GLY A 73 1.24 -10.38 -2.35
CA GLY A 73 1.34 -11.84 -2.20
C GLY A 73 2.33 -12.46 -3.18
N LEU A 74 2.28 -12.03 -4.44
CA LEU A 74 3.20 -12.49 -5.49
C LEU A 74 4.62 -11.98 -5.27
N LEU A 75 4.79 -10.72 -4.86
CA LEU A 75 6.10 -10.16 -4.55
C LEU A 75 6.73 -10.88 -3.35
N ALA A 76 5.96 -11.11 -2.28
CA ALA A 76 6.42 -11.79 -1.08
C ALA A 76 6.87 -13.22 -1.36
N GLN A 77 6.16 -13.95 -2.23
CA GLN A 77 6.58 -15.29 -2.65
C GLN A 77 7.95 -15.27 -3.34
N ARG A 78 8.26 -14.24 -4.13
CA ARG A 78 9.50 -14.16 -4.92
C ARG A 78 10.68 -13.60 -4.15
N TYR A 79 10.44 -12.62 -3.27
CA TYR A 79 11.45 -12.05 -2.40
C TYR A 79 11.63 -12.84 -1.09
N GLY A 80 10.76 -13.80 -0.79
CA GLY A 80 10.77 -14.55 0.47
C GLY A 80 10.31 -13.73 1.68
N TRP A 81 9.52 -12.67 1.47
CA TRP A 81 9.04 -11.82 2.56
C TRP A 81 7.94 -12.47 3.38
N GLN A 82 7.95 -12.21 4.68
CA GLN A 82 6.84 -12.57 5.56
C GLN A 82 5.77 -11.50 5.51
N ILE A 83 4.55 -11.86 5.13
CA ILE A 83 3.42 -10.93 5.12
C ILE A 83 2.84 -10.83 6.53
N LEU A 84 2.69 -9.61 7.03
CA LEU A 84 2.00 -9.36 8.29
C LEU A 84 0.57 -9.91 8.21
N PRO A 85 0.02 -10.58 9.25
CA PRO A 85 -1.32 -11.13 9.18
C PRO A 85 -2.37 -10.10 8.76
N ARG A 86 -3.27 -10.49 7.86
CA ARG A 86 -4.23 -9.59 7.20
C ARG A 86 -5.05 -8.72 8.17
N HIS A 87 -5.37 -9.26 9.34
CA HIS A 87 -6.22 -8.60 10.33
C HIS A 87 -5.44 -7.74 11.34
N THR A 88 -4.11 -7.67 11.21
CA THR A 88 -3.26 -6.91 12.11
C THR A 88 -3.56 -5.42 12.07
N VAL A 89 -3.81 -4.87 10.87
CA VAL A 89 -4.19 -3.47 10.70
C VAL A 89 -5.54 -3.36 10.01
N PHE A 90 -6.49 -2.73 10.70
CA PHE A 90 -7.81 -2.41 10.18
C PHE A 90 -7.83 -1.01 9.59
N ARG A 91 -8.54 -0.85 8.46
CA ARG A 91 -8.81 0.46 7.86
C ARG A 91 -10.28 0.82 7.99
N HIS A 92 -10.56 1.89 8.71
CA HIS A 92 -11.89 2.48 8.78
C HIS A 92 -12.31 3.01 7.41
N HIS A 93 -13.57 2.80 7.05
CA HIS A 93 -14.13 3.46 5.88
C HIS A 93 -14.38 4.93 6.17
N ARG A 94 -13.86 5.76 5.28
CA ARG A 94 -14.16 7.19 5.22
C ARG A 94 -14.65 7.43 3.80
N PRO A 95 -15.92 7.82 3.60
CA PRO A 95 -16.40 8.13 2.26
C PRO A 95 -15.51 9.21 1.64
N PRO A 96 -15.22 9.13 0.33
CA PRO A 96 -14.47 10.19 -0.32
C PRO A 96 -15.30 11.47 -0.24
N GLN A 97 -14.82 12.48 0.50
CA GLN A 97 -15.41 13.81 0.44
C GLN A 97 -15.07 14.40 -0.94
N SER A 98 -16.00 14.22 -1.89
CA SER A 98 -15.80 14.38 -3.33
C SER A 98 -15.67 15.82 -3.83
N THR A 99 -15.62 16.82 -2.94
CA THR A 99 -15.55 18.26 -3.30
C THR A 99 -14.21 18.93 -2.99
N LEU A 100 -13.20 18.18 -2.57
CA LEU A 100 -12.16 18.76 -1.73
C LEU A 100 -10.74 18.56 -2.29
N LYS A 101 -10.00 19.68 -2.47
CA LYS A 101 -8.64 19.76 -3.08
C LYS A 101 -7.61 19.02 -2.21
N GLY A 102 -6.39 18.80 -2.73
CA GLY A 102 -5.36 17.91 -2.15
C GLY A 102 -5.07 18.00 -0.64
N GLY A 103 -5.32 19.15 0.01
CA GLY A 103 -5.22 19.30 1.47
C GLY A 103 -6.25 18.49 2.28
N GLU A 104 -7.38 18.13 1.68
CA GLU A 104 -8.49 17.46 2.35
C GLU A 104 -8.51 15.95 2.18
N ARG A 105 -7.86 15.42 1.13
CA ARG A 105 -7.47 14.00 1.10
C ARG A 105 -6.60 13.64 2.31
N ARG A 106 -5.75 14.56 2.77
CA ARG A 106 -4.96 14.40 4.00
C ARG A 106 -5.81 14.41 5.28
N ARG A 107 -6.90 15.17 5.33
CA ARG A 107 -7.82 15.16 6.48
C ARG A 107 -8.63 13.88 6.57
N ASN A 108 -9.06 13.34 5.42
CA ASN A 108 -9.85 12.11 5.37
C ASN A 108 -9.08 10.84 5.73
N ILE A 109 -7.75 10.86 5.63
CA ILE A 109 -6.93 9.71 6.01
C ILE A 109 -6.55 9.71 7.51
N LYS A 110 -6.63 10.85 8.21
CA LYS A 110 -6.21 10.92 9.63
C LYS A 110 -7.03 9.95 10.48
N ASN A 111 -6.34 9.15 11.31
CA ASN A 111 -6.91 8.09 12.13
C ASN A 111 -7.75 7.09 11.30
N ALA A 112 -7.35 6.83 10.04
CA ALA A 112 -8.02 5.83 9.21
C ALA A 112 -7.57 4.40 9.51
N PHE A 113 -6.46 4.22 10.21
CA PHE A 113 -5.89 2.91 10.52
C PHE A 113 -5.89 2.63 12.02
N GLU A 114 -6.15 1.38 12.38
CA GLU A 114 -6.19 0.85 13.74
C GLU A 114 -5.41 -0.47 13.77
N ILE A 115 -4.48 -0.62 14.71
CA ILE A 115 -3.81 -1.92 14.95
C ILE A 115 -4.73 -2.74 15.86
N ARG A 116 -5.15 -3.93 15.39
CA ARG A 116 -6.06 -4.82 16.13
C ARG A 116 -5.36 -6.03 16.73
N THR A 117 -4.18 -6.34 16.24
CA THR A 117 -3.41 -7.50 16.69
C THR A 117 -2.02 -7.02 17.09
N PRO A 118 -1.43 -7.54 18.18
CA PRO A 118 -0.07 -7.17 18.57
C PRO A 118 0.92 -7.38 17.41
N ILE A 119 1.82 -6.41 17.26
CA ILE A 119 2.95 -6.45 16.32
C ILE A 119 4.21 -6.56 17.17
N PRO A 120 5.23 -7.32 16.74
CA PRO A 120 6.52 -7.34 17.43
C PRO A 120 7.07 -5.93 17.64
N GLU A 121 7.65 -5.69 18.82
CA GLU A 121 8.36 -4.45 19.07
C GLU A 121 9.66 -4.41 18.24
N ASN A 122 10.09 -3.21 17.87
CA ASN A 122 11.35 -2.99 17.14
C ASN A 122 11.50 -3.79 15.83
N CYS A 123 10.41 -3.96 15.07
CA CYS A 123 10.46 -4.57 13.74
C CYS A 123 10.35 -3.55 12.60
N ASN A 124 11.00 -3.87 11.48
CA ASN A 124 10.94 -3.12 10.23
C ASN A 124 9.84 -3.69 9.33
N ILE A 125 8.87 -2.84 8.98
CA ILE A 125 7.71 -3.22 8.15
C ILE A 125 7.74 -2.45 6.83
N LEU A 126 7.85 -3.18 5.72
CA LEU A 126 7.73 -2.64 4.37
C LEU A 126 6.25 -2.43 4.01
N LEU A 127 5.87 -1.18 3.71
CA LEU A 127 4.50 -0.84 3.30
C LEU A 127 4.40 -0.76 1.77
N ILE A 128 3.43 -1.45 1.18
CA ILE A 128 3.22 -1.47 -0.28
C ILE A 128 1.76 -1.15 -0.62
N ASP A 129 1.55 -0.16 -1.48
CA ASP A 129 0.24 0.21 -2.02
C ASP A 129 0.20 0.00 -3.54
N ASP A 130 -1.00 -0.16 -4.11
CA ASP A 130 -1.17 -0.38 -5.54
C ASP A 130 -1.03 0.92 -6.36
N VAL A 131 -1.43 2.06 -5.78
CA VAL A 131 -1.27 3.41 -6.34
C VAL A 131 -1.13 4.39 -5.18
N PHE A 132 -0.06 5.18 -5.17
CA PHE A 132 0.05 6.33 -4.28
C PHE A 132 0.06 7.62 -5.10
N THR A 133 -0.49 8.69 -4.51
CA THR A 133 -0.48 10.04 -5.12
C THR A 133 0.26 11.01 -4.22
N THR A 134 -0.36 11.47 -3.14
CA THR A 134 0.27 12.37 -2.16
C THR A 134 1.07 11.65 -1.07
N GLY A 135 1.09 10.31 -1.09
CA GLY A 135 1.66 9.49 -0.02
C GLY A 135 0.84 9.47 1.27
N ALA A 136 -0.26 10.22 1.37
CA ALA A 136 -0.98 10.41 2.64
C ALA A 136 -1.48 9.09 3.28
N THR A 137 -1.88 8.11 2.47
CA THR A 137 -2.26 6.77 2.94
C THR A 137 -1.10 6.06 3.63
N LEU A 138 0.06 6.02 2.97
CA LEU A 138 1.26 5.37 3.48
C LEU A 138 1.81 6.12 4.70
N ASP A 139 1.81 7.46 4.67
CA ASP A 139 2.24 8.30 5.79
C ASP A 139 1.38 8.05 7.04
N GLU A 140 0.06 7.94 6.89
CA GLU A 140 -0.81 7.66 8.03
C GLU A 140 -0.62 6.24 8.55
N LEU A 141 -0.57 5.24 7.67
CA LEU A 141 -0.34 3.86 8.05
C LEU A 141 0.99 3.71 8.81
N ALA A 142 2.05 4.34 8.29
CA ALA A 142 3.33 4.43 8.94
C ALA A 142 3.25 5.06 10.34
N LYS A 143 2.55 6.18 10.49
CA LYS A 143 2.35 6.82 11.81
C LYS A 143 1.63 5.92 12.79
N THR A 144 0.61 5.19 12.33
CA THR A 144 -0.12 4.22 13.16
C THR A 144 0.81 3.12 13.65
N LEU A 145 1.77 2.66 12.82
CA LEU A 145 2.72 1.61 13.16
C LEU A 145 3.90 2.09 14.03
N LYS A 146 4.42 3.30 13.79
CA LYS A 146 5.62 3.86 14.45
C LYS A 146 5.58 3.93 15.97
N ASN A 147 4.38 3.99 16.57
CA ASN A 147 4.23 4.03 18.02
C ASN A 147 4.38 2.66 18.71
N ARG A 148 4.53 1.57 17.94
CA ARG A 148 4.60 0.18 18.45
C ARG A 148 5.74 -0.64 17.82
N ALA A 149 6.05 -0.39 16.55
CA ALA A 149 7.17 -0.95 15.81
C ALA A 149 7.97 0.22 15.22
N GLN A 150 9.27 0.31 15.43
CA GLN A 150 10.09 1.36 14.81
C GLN A 150 10.07 1.19 13.29
N THR A 151 9.10 1.83 12.63
CA THR A 151 8.85 1.61 11.21
C THR A 151 9.70 2.54 10.38
N GLU A 152 10.74 2.03 9.71
CA GLU A 152 11.36 2.76 8.61
C GLU A 152 10.40 2.77 7.41
N SER A 153 9.62 3.84 7.33
CA SER A 153 8.85 4.11 6.14
C SER A 153 9.82 4.57 5.09
N ALA A 154 10.01 3.74 4.08
CA ALA A 154 10.51 4.22 2.83
C ALA A 154 9.54 5.30 2.30
N ALA A 155 9.72 6.58 2.66
CA ALA A 155 8.90 7.74 2.29
C ALA A 155 9.76 8.94 1.81
N GLY A 156 9.87 9.11 0.50
CA GLY A 156 10.65 10.14 -0.17
C GLY A 156 9.65 11.20 -0.62
N ARG A 157 9.87 12.45 -0.19
CA ARG A 157 9.05 13.60 -0.54
C ARG A 157 9.25 13.90 -2.01
N TRP A 158 8.21 13.92 -2.87
CA TRP A 158 8.22 14.77 -4.06
C TRP A 158 6.82 15.23 -4.46
N HIS A 159 6.79 16.48 -4.91
CA HIS A 159 5.66 17.22 -5.44
C HIS A 159 5.15 16.58 -6.74
N ALA A 160 3.85 16.28 -6.82
CA ALA A 160 3.14 16.34 -8.08
C ALA A 160 2.86 17.83 -8.35
N ARG A 161 3.70 18.47 -9.17
CA ARG A 161 3.24 19.64 -9.92
C ARG A 161 2.61 19.12 -11.21
N GLN A 162 1.39 19.59 -11.47
CA GLN A 162 0.98 19.80 -12.87
C GLN A 162 1.92 20.84 -13.48
#